data_AF-A0A3E0IQD3-F1
#
_entry.id   AF-A0A3E0IQD3-F1
#
_cell.length_a   1.000
_cell.length_b   1.000
_cell.length_c   1.000
_cell.angle_alpha   90.00
_cell.angle_beta   90.00
_cell.angle_gamma   90.00
#
_symmetry.space_group_name_H-M   'P 1'
#
loop_
_entity.id
_entity.type
_entity.pdbx_description
1 polymer ?
#
loop_
_entity_poly.entity_id
_entity_poly.type
_entity_poly.pdbx_seq_one_letter_code
_entity_poly.pdbx_strand_id
1 'polypeptide(L)'
;MSVIIPILLLIMSAIMVIYVLSSKNIKVIASIESERVPKKLINKIATYFSASLMISTLFIAIGIYLTEKNLLVALLFFAFGIVALLPFYYYYHKVQK
;
A
#
# COMPACT_ATOMS: atom_id res chain seq x y z
N MET A 1 22.01 -7.00 10.06
CA MET A 1 20.95 -6.77 9.08
C MET A 1 21.27 -5.74 7.99
N SER A 2 21.10 -6.10 6.72
CA SER A 2 21.27 -5.16 5.60
C SER A 2 20.05 -4.24 5.47
N VAL A 3 20.25 -2.93 5.71
CA VAL A 3 19.21 -1.88 5.59
C VAL A 3 18.78 -1.66 4.13
N ILE A 4 19.51 -2.26 3.19
CA ILE A 4 19.29 -2.12 1.75
C ILE A 4 17.89 -2.60 1.36
N ILE A 5 17.41 -3.72 1.90
CA ILE A 5 16.10 -4.29 1.52
C ILE A 5 14.93 -3.36 1.93
N PRO A 6 14.83 -2.90 3.20
CA PRO A 6 13.83 -1.91 3.61
C PRO A 6 13.86 -0.62 2.77
N ILE A 7 15.05 -0.11 2.46
CA ILE A 7 15.20 1.12 1.66
C ILE A 7 14.69 0.91 0.24
N LEU A 8 15.08 -0.18 -0.43
CA LEU A 8 14.61 -0.50 -1.77
C LEU A 8 13.08 -0.65 -1.83
N LEU A 9 12.48 -1.30 -0.83
CA LEU A 9 11.03 -1.41 -0.69
C LEU A 9 10.35 -0.03 -0.61
N LEU A 10 10.88 0.86 0.23
CA LEU A 10 10.35 2.22 0.37
C LEU A 10 10.47 3.02 -0.93
N ILE A 11 11.59 2.91 -1.64
CA ILE A 11 11.79 3.58 -2.93
C ILE A 11 10.79 3.06 -3.97
N MET A 12 10.64 1.74 -4.11
CA MET A 12 9.69 1.15 -5.05
C MET A 12 8.25 1.56 -4.75
N SER A 13 7.86 1.55 -3.48
CA SER A 13 6.53 2.02 -3.05
C SER A 13 6.35 3.51 -3.37
N ALA A 14 7.34 4.36 -3.09
CA ALA A 14 7.27 5.78 -3.40
C ALA A 14 7.10 6.05 -4.91
N ILE A 15 7.84 5.34 -5.76
CA ILE A 15 7.70 5.42 -7.23
C ILE A 15 6.27 5.06 -7.64
N MET A 16 5.71 3.98 -7.11
CA MET A 16 4.34 3.56 -7.41
C MET A 16 3.30 4.58 -6.94
N VAL A 17 3.48 5.13 -5.73
CA VAL A 17 2.60 6.18 -5.19
C VAL A 17 2.62 7.42 -6.08
N ILE A 18 3.81 7.89 -6.47
CA ILE A 18 3.98 9.05 -7.34
C ILE A 18 3.31 8.79 -8.70
N TYR A 19 3.54 7.61 -9.28
CA TYR A 19 2.93 7.22 -10.54
C TYR A 19 1.41 7.23 -10.47
N VAL A 20 0.81 6.58 -9.46
CA VAL A 20 -0.65 6.46 -9.32
C VAL A 20 -1.30 7.81 -9.05
N LEU A 21 -0.71 8.66 -8.20
CA LEU A 21 -1.25 9.99 -7.90
C LEU A 21 -1.14 10.95 -9.10
N SER A 22 -0.04 10.88 -9.86
CA SER A 22 0.18 11.78 -11.00
C SER A 22 -0.65 11.38 -12.22
N SER A 23 -0.65 10.08 -12.55
CA SER A 23 -1.40 9.57 -13.72
C SER A 23 -2.88 9.40 -13.46
N LYS A 24 -3.29 9.28 -12.18
CA LYS A 24 -4.63 8.86 -11.75
C LYS A 24 -5.07 7.54 -12.41
N ASN A 25 -4.09 6.74 -12.87
CA ASN A 25 -4.34 5.51 -13.60
C ASN A 25 -4.56 4.35 -12.64
N ILE A 26 -5.81 4.22 -12.15
CA ILE A 26 -6.21 3.14 -11.25
C ILE A 26 -6.19 1.75 -11.90
N LYS A 27 -5.99 1.64 -13.23
CA LYS A 27 -5.87 0.36 -13.95
C LYS A 27 -4.64 -0.45 -13.54
N VAL A 28 -3.61 0.23 -13.03
CA VAL A 28 -2.38 -0.43 -12.56
C VAL A 28 -2.61 -1.19 -11.26
N ILE A 29 -3.72 -0.93 -10.56
CA ILE A 29 -4.10 -1.65 -9.35
C ILE A 29 -4.84 -2.92 -9.77
N ALA A 30 -4.13 -4.06 -9.74
CA ALA A 30 -4.63 -5.35 -10.25
C ALA A 30 -5.98 -5.80 -9.65
N SER A 31 -6.28 -5.39 -8.41
CA SER A 31 -7.53 -5.74 -7.72
C SER A 31 -8.71 -4.82 -8.05
N ILE A 32 -8.55 -3.85 -8.97
CA ILE A 32 -9.58 -2.89 -9.35
C ILE A 32 -10.06 -3.14 -10.78
N GLU A 33 -11.36 -3.37 -10.93
CA GLU A 33 -12.09 -3.20 -12.20
C GLU A 33 -12.32 -1.71 -12.47
N SER A 34 -11.34 -1.07 -13.12
CA SER A 34 -11.33 0.39 -13.34
C SER A 34 -12.56 0.93 -14.09
N GLU A 35 -13.19 0.10 -14.91
CA GLU A 35 -14.34 0.45 -15.75
C GLU A 35 -15.63 0.65 -14.94
N ARG A 36 -15.73 -0.01 -13.78
CA ARG A 36 -16.89 0.10 -12.88
C ARG A 36 -16.78 1.25 -11.89
N VAL A 37 -15.68 2.00 -11.91
CA VAL A 37 -15.43 3.10 -10.98
C VAL A 37 -15.98 4.42 -11.56
N PRO A 38 -16.85 5.14 -10.82
CA PRO A 38 -17.30 6.46 -11.23
C PRO A 38 -16.11 7.43 -11.38
N LYS A 39 -16.04 8.17 -12.50
CA LYS A 39 -14.93 9.10 -12.80
C LYS A 39 -14.62 10.08 -11.65
N LYS A 40 -15.66 10.57 -10.96
CA LYS A 40 -15.54 11.48 -9.81
C LYS A 40 -14.82 10.87 -8.59
N LEU A 41 -14.73 9.54 -8.50
CA LEU A 41 -14.14 8.81 -7.38
C LEU A 41 -12.72 8.29 -7.67
N ILE A 42 -12.27 8.32 -8.92
CA ILE A 42 -10.93 7.83 -9.33
C ILE A 42 -9.83 8.49 -8.50
N ASN A 43 -9.87 9.81 -8.35
CA ASN A 43 -8.85 10.53 -7.59
C ASN A 43 -8.83 10.08 -6.12
N LYS A 44 -10.01 9.90 -5.53
CA LYS A 44 -10.14 9.48 -4.13
C LYS A 44 -9.62 8.06 -3.95
N ILE A 45 -9.98 7.13 -4.84
CA ILE A 45 -9.46 5.75 -4.83
C ILE A 45 -7.94 5.72 -4.96
N ALA A 46 -7.37 6.49 -5.90
CA ALA A 46 -5.92 6.62 -6.06
C ALA A 46 -5.25 7.10 -4.77
N THR A 47 -5.83 8.10 -4.09
CA THR A 47 -5.32 8.57 -2.79
C THR A 47 -5.39 7.51 -1.70
N TYR A 48 -6.52 6.82 -1.54
CA TYR A 48 -6.68 5.77 -0.53
C TYR A 48 -5.73 4.60 -0.79
N PHE A 49 -5.58 4.19 -2.05
CA PHE A 49 -4.63 3.16 -2.44
C PHE A 49 -3.19 3.58 -2.09
N SER A 50 -2.77 4.77 -2.53
CA SER A 50 -1.41 5.26 -2.30
C SER A 50 -1.08 5.39 -0.81
N ALA A 51 -2.01 5.91 -0.02
CA ALA A 51 -1.83 6.00 1.43
C ALA A 51 -1.69 4.60 2.05
N SER A 52 -2.57 3.66 1.69
CA SER A 52 -2.54 2.29 2.22
C SER A 52 -1.26 1.56 1.82
N LEU A 53 -0.81 1.72 0.57
CA LEU A 53 0.43 1.15 0.06
C LEU A 53 1.66 1.67 0.83
N MET A 54 1.73 2.98 1.06
CA MET A 54 2.86 3.59 1.78
C MET A 54 2.90 3.16 3.24
N ILE A 55 1.76 3.17 3.94
CA ILE A 55 1.65 2.72 5.33
C ILE A 55 2.01 1.25 5.46
N SER A 56 1.46 0.41 4.57
CA SER A 56 1.76 -1.02 4.52
C SER A 56 3.25 -1.28 4.32
N THR A 57 3.85 -0.62 3.34
CA THR A 57 5.29 -0.76 3.05
C THR A 57 6.15 -0.29 4.21
N LEU A 58 5.77 0.78 4.90
CA LEU A 58 6.49 1.29 6.06
C LEU A 58 6.48 0.28 7.21
N PHE A 59 5.33 -0.31 7.51
CA PHE A 59 5.24 -1.38 8.51
C PHE A 59 6.08 -2.60 8.14
N ILE A 60 6.03 -3.04 6.87
CA ILE A 60 6.84 -4.18 6.39
C ILE A 60 8.33 -3.86 6.46
N ALA A 61 8.76 -2.65 6.07
CA ALA A 61 10.14 -2.21 6.12
C ALA A 61 10.69 -2.21 7.56
N ILE A 62 9.90 -1.72 8.52
CA ILE A 62 10.25 -1.78 9.95
C ILE A 62 10.29 -3.23 10.43
N GLY A 63 9.30 -4.05 10.03
CA GLY A 63 9.26 -5.47 10.37
C GLY A 63 10.53 -6.19 9.92
N ILE A 64 10.97 -5.98 8.67
CA ILE A 64 12.23 -6.52 8.16
C ILE A 64 13.38 -6.05 9.04
N TYR A 65 13.53 -4.76 9.31
CA TYR A 65 14.63 -4.25 10.15
C TYR A 65 14.67 -4.86 11.57
N LEU A 66 13.53 -5.27 12.11
CA LEU A 66 13.40 -5.83 13.45
C LEU A 66 13.52 -7.36 13.53
N THR A 67 13.49 -8.09 12.41
CA THR A 67 13.47 -9.57 12.42
C THR A 67 14.63 -10.19 13.19
N GLU A 68 15.85 -9.65 13.04
CA GLU A 68 17.04 -10.14 13.76
C GLU A 68 17.08 -9.71 15.24
N LYS A 69 16.37 -8.63 15.60
CA LYS A 69 16.37 -8.07 16.97
C LYS A 69 15.27 -8.65 17.84
N ASN A 70 14.06 -8.75 17.30
CA ASN A 70 12.89 -9.24 18.01
C ASN A 70 11.86 -9.76 16.99
N LEU A 71 11.86 -11.08 16.80
CA LEU A 71 10.99 -11.75 15.84
C LEU A 71 9.50 -11.50 16.13
N LEU A 72 9.09 -11.50 17.41
CA LEU A 72 7.69 -11.27 17.78
C LEU A 72 7.23 -9.87 17.37
N VAL A 73 8.06 -8.86 17.61
CA VAL A 73 7.75 -7.48 17.19
C VAL A 73 7.73 -7.39 15.66
N ALA A 74 8.68 -8.02 14.97
CA ALA A 74 8.70 -8.05 13.49
C ALA A 74 7.40 -8.66 12.91
N LEU A 75 6.92 -9.76 13.50
CA LEU A 75 5.66 -10.40 13.09
C LEU A 75 4.45 -9.48 13.28
N LEU A 76 4.40 -8.71 14.38
CA LEU A 76 3.34 -7.71 14.59
C LEU A 76 3.38 -6.63 13.51
N PHE A 77 4.57 -6.14 13.16
CA PHE A 77 4.73 -5.17 12.08
C PHE A 77 4.29 -5.72 10.72
N PHE A 78 4.60 -6.98 10.40
CA PHE A 78 4.08 -7.63 9.19
C PHE A 78 2.56 -7.75 9.19
N ALA A 79 1.97 -8.14 10.32
CA ALA A 79 0.51 -8.21 10.46
C ALA A 79 -0.13 -6.83 10.26
N PHE A 80 0.41 -5.77 10.88
CA PHE A 80 -0.07 -4.40 10.68
C PHE A 80 0.11 -3.92 9.24
N GLY A 81 1.19 -4.31 8.57
CA GLY A 81 1.41 -4.01 7.17
C GLY A 81 0.31 -4.59 6.27
N ILE A 82 -0.11 -5.82 6.52
CA ILE A 82 -1.21 -6.45 5.77
C ILE A 82 -2.55 -5.79 6.11
N VAL A 83 -2.82 -5.57 7.40
CA VAL A 83 -4.07 -4.95 7.88
C VAL A 83 -4.23 -3.53 7.35
N ALA A 84 -3.13 -2.78 7.15
CA ALA A 84 -3.15 -1.43 6.60
C ALA A 84 -3.69 -1.35 5.17
N LEU A 85 -3.77 -2.46 4.43
CA LEU A 85 -4.37 -2.50 3.09
C LEU A 85 -5.90 -2.65 3.14
N LEU A 86 -6.46 -3.19 4.24
CA LEU A 86 -7.90 -3.46 4.36
C LEU A 86 -8.79 -2.22 4.20
N PRO A 87 -8.45 -1.03 4.72
CA PRO A 87 -9.26 0.17 4.53
C PRO A 87 -9.47 0.53 3.06
N PHE A 88 -8.45 0.34 2.21
CA PHE A 88 -8.55 0.58 0.78
C PHE A 88 -9.53 -0.42 0.13
N TYR A 89 -9.41 -1.72 0.43
CA TYR A 89 -10.32 -2.74 -0.12
C TYR A 89 -11.77 -2.53 0.33
N TYR A 90 -11.97 -2.21 1.61
CA TYR A 90 -13.30 -1.89 2.14
C TYR A 90 -13.92 -0.68 1.43
N TYR A 91 -13.15 0.39 1.26
CA TYR A 91 -13.60 1.57 0.54
C TYR A 91 -13.92 1.26 -0.92
N TYR A 92 -13.04 0.53 -1.61
CA TYR A 92 -13.25 0.15 -3.01
C TYR A 92 -14.52 -0.68 -3.20
N HIS A 93 -14.75 -1.67 -2.34
CA HIS A 93 -15.95 -2.51 -2.43
C HIS A 93 -17.23 -1.71 -2.20
N LYS A 94 -17.20 -0.69 -1.32
CA LYS A 94 -18.32 0.24 -1.12
C LYS A 94 -18.58 1.13 -2.34
N VAL A 95 -17.56 1.45 -3.13
CA VAL A 95 -17.70 2.25 -4.36
C VAL A 95 -18.28 1.44 -5.53
N GLN A 96 -18.07 0.13 -5.54
CA GLN A 96 -18.62 -0.76 -6.57
C GLN A 96 -20.10 -1.13 -6.36
N LYS A 97 -20.59 -1.11 -5.12
CA LYS A 97 -22.01 -1.33 -4.80
C LYS A 97 -22.83 -0.08 -5.10
#